data_AF-A3K9N0-F1
#
_entry.id   AF-A3K9N0-F1
#
_cell.length_a   1.000
_cell.length_b   1.000
_cell.length_c   1.000
_cell.angle_alpha   90.00
_cell.angle_beta   90.00
_cell.angle_gamma   90.00
#
_symmetry.space_group_name_H-M   'P 1'
#
loop_
_entity.id
_entity.type
_entity.pdbx_description
1 polymer ?
#
loop_
_entity_poly.entity_id
_entity_poly.type
_entity_poly.pdbx_seq_one_letter_code
_entity_poly.pdbx_strand_id
1 'polypeptide(L)'
;MRQLVRIDERMPNYDANGRQELTKRRREIVQADHLPAMSYADLAIVTRNLMVDPSIAGRAYLVVDSSGVRRAFCDLLDTKPVQHTRVQMVARENETETTERGRTFNNVGRTRILSALNWAIHTGDLSIGNFADLGLMRQELESFEADVGSSGRVRIEGGTKFGHADLAVSAALALWLSDHRSVGAHIGQVPLKGYW
;
A
#
# COMPACT_ATOMS: atom_id res chain seq x y z
N MET A 1 -10.32 -9.51 4.33
CA MET A 1 -9.22 -8.85 3.58
C MET A 1 -9.82 -7.62 2.93
N ARG A 2 -9.10 -6.50 2.90
CA ARG A 2 -9.64 -5.24 2.39
C ARG A 2 -8.89 -4.80 1.16
N GLN A 3 -9.61 -4.20 0.23
CA GLN A 3 -9.07 -3.71 -1.03
C GLN A 3 -8.91 -2.20 -0.93
N LEU A 4 -7.79 -1.68 -1.43
CA LEU A 4 -7.51 -0.25 -1.44
C LEU A 4 -7.00 0.17 -2.80
N VAL A 5 -7.64 1.16 -3.41
CA VAL A 5 -7.16 1.78 -4.64
C VAL A 5 -6.57 3.14 -4.30
N ARG A 6 -5.33 3.34 -4.76
CA ARG A 6 -4.59 4.59 -4.56
C ARG A 6 -4.19 5.17 -5.91
N ILE A 7 -4.39 6.48 -6.05
CA ILE A 7 -3.82 7.27 -7.14
C ILE A 7 -2.48 7.83 -6.69
N ASP A 8 -1.48 7.81 -7.57
CA ASP A 8 -0.14 8.32 -7.32
C ASP A 8 0.47 8.89 -8.60
N GLU A 9 0.65 10.22 -8.63
CA GLU A 9 1.05 10.94 -9.83
C GLU A 9 2.04 12.08 -9.57
N ARG A 10 2.86 12.38 -10.60
CA ARG A 10 3.68 13.60 -10.71
C ARG A 10 3.54 14.13 -12.12
N MET A 11 3.14 15.39 -12.26
CA MET A 11 2.94 16.03 -13.55
C MET A 11 4.11 16.96 -13.87
N PRO A 12 4.55 17.05 -15.13
CA PRO A 12 5.51 18.06 -15.52
C PRO A 12 4.86 19.45 -15.50
N ASN A 13 5.56 20.43 -14.94
CA ASN A 13 5.23 21.84 -14.97
C ASN A 13 6.36 22.60 -15.65
N TYR A 14 6.06 23.62 -16.46
CA TYR A 14 7.07 24.49 -17.04
C TYR A 14 7.01 25.83 -16.32
N ASP A 15 8.14 26.28 -15.78
CA ASP A 15 8.23 27.62 -15.19
C ASP A 15 8.18 28.71 -16.26
N ALA A 16 8.12 29.97 -15.84
CA ALA A 16 8.10 31.12 -16.75
C ALA A 16 9.36 31.23 -17.63
N ASN A 17 10.43 30.51 -17.30
CA ASN A 17 11.70 30.46 -18.03
C ASN A 17 11.84 29.21 -18.92
N GLY A 18 10.79 28.40 -19.05
CA GLY A 18 10.80 27.17 -19.84
C GLY A 18 11.52 25.99 -19.19
N ARG A 19 11.89 26.09 -17.90
CA ARG A 19 12.45 24.95 -17.15
C ARG A 19 11.34 23.98 -16.80
N GLN A 20 11.58 22.71 -17.11
CA GLN A 20 10.68 21.62 -16.73
C GLN A 20 10.94 21.21 -15.27
N GLU A 21 9.98 21.48 -14.40
CA GLU A 21 9.95 21.01 -13.02
C GLU A 21 8.88 19.91 -12.86
N LEU A 22 9.03 19.04 -11.86
CA LEU A 22 7.99 18.08 -11.51
C LEU A 22 7.12 18.67 -10.39
N THR A 23 5.81 18.57 -10.53
CA THR A 23 4.90 18.92 -9.43
C THR A 23 5.10 18.01 -8.22
N LYS A 24 4.63 18.48 -7.06
CA LYS A 24 4.58 17.66 -5.85
C LYS A 24 3.85 16.35 -6.16
N ARG A 25 4.39 15.22 -5.66
CA ARG A 25 3.75 13.90 -5.79
C ARG A 25 2.36 13.98 -5.14
N ARG A 26 1.31 13.74 -5.91
CA ARG A 26 -0.06 13.68 -5.40
C ARG A 26 -0.43 12.24 -5.16
N ARG A 27 -0.91 11.95 -3.95
CA ARG A 27 -1.29 10.60 -3.54
C ARG A 27 -2.63 10.65 -2.82
N GLU A 28 -3.56 9.84 -3.27
CA GLU A 28 -4.92 9.85 -2.75
C GLU A 28 -5.48 8.44 -2.64
N ILE A 29 -6.11 8.13 -1.52
CA ILE A 29 -6.94 6.93 -1.37
C ILE A 29 -8.31 7.24 -1.97
N VAL A 30 -8.67 6.55 -3.03
CA VAL A 30 -9.91 6.82 -3.78
C VAL A 30 -10.99 5.78 -3.56
N GLN A 31 -10.61 4.59 -3.09
CA GLN A 31 -11.55 3.51 -2.81
C GLN A 31 -10.99 2.61 -1.72
N ALA A 32 -11.90 2.15 -0.86
CA ALA A 32 -11.66 1.14 0.15
C ALA A 32 -12.87 0.22 0.18
N ASP A 33 -12.64 -1.08 0.09
CA ASP A 33 -13.73 -2.06 0.15
C ASP A 33 -13.48 -3.13 1.20
N HIS A 34 -14.54 -3.50 1.91
CA HIS A 34 -14.57 -4.69 2.75
C HIS A 34 -15.07 -5.90 1.97
N LEU A 35 -14.18 -6.85 1.69
CA LEU A 35 -14.58 -8.10 1.03
C LEU A 35 -15.26 -9.03 2.05
N PRO A 36 -16.39 -9.67 1.70
CA PRO A 36 -17.07 -10.60 2.59
C PRO A 36 -16.18 -11.81 2.93
N ALA A 37 -16.51 -12.51 4.01
CA ALA A 37 -15.80 -13.72 4.40
C ALA A 37 -15.93 -14.77 3.28
N MET A 38 -14.79 -15.20 2.73
CA MET A 38 -14.71 -16.18 1.64
C MET A 38 -13.42 -17.01 1.76
N SER A 39 -13.35 -18.11 1.01
CA SER A 39 -12.14 -18.93 0.97
C SER A 39 -10.99 -18.17 0.31
N TYR A 40 -9.73 -18.53 0.63
CA TYR A 40 -8.59 -17.93 -0.06
C TYR A 40 -8.56 -18.23 -1.56
N ALA A 41 -9.17 -19.34 -2.00
CA ALA A 41 -9.29 -19.67 -3.41
C ALA A 41 -10.24 -18.70 -4.13
N ASP A 42 -11.42 -18.43 -3.55
CA ASP A 42 -12.38 -17.47 -4.09
C ASP A 42 -11.81 -16.06 -4.08
N LEU A 43 -11.12 -15.70 -2.99
CA LEU A 43 -10.46 -14.42 -2.85
C LEU A 43 -9.41 -14.21 -3.94
N ALA A 44 -8.62 -15.24 -4.27
CA ALA A 44 -7.61 -15.14 -5.32
C ALA A 44 -8.25 -14.92 -6.69
N ILE A 45 -9.43 -15.48 -6.93
CA ILE A 45 -10.21 -15.26 -8.16
C ILE A 45 -10.74 -13.81 -8.19
N VAL A 46 -11.32 -13.33 -7.10
CA VAL A 46 -11.83 -11.95 -6.98
C VAL A 46 -10.71 -10.94 -7.20
N THR A 47 -9.58 -11.10 -6.50
CA THR A 47 -8.40 -10.25 -6.65
C THR A 47 -7.86 -10.29 -8.08
N ARG A 48 -7.81 -11.48 -8.71
CA ARG A 48 -7.41 -11.59 -10.11
C ARG A 48 -8.35 -10.83 -11.03
N ASN A 49 -9.65 -10.99 -10.87
CA ASN A 49 -10.64 -10.35 -11.73
C ASN A 49 -10.58 -8.83 -11.64
N LEU A 50 -10.36 -8.30 -10.44
CA LEU A 50 -10.08 -6.90 -10.23
C LEU A 50 -8.82 -6.44 -10.98
N MET A 51 -7.70 -7.14 -10.80
CA MET A 51 -6.41 -6.72 -11.39
C MET A 51 -6.37 -6.82 -12.92
N VAL A 52 -7.28 -7.59 -13.53
CA VAL A 52 -7.46 -7.64 -14.99
C VAL A 52 -8.60 -6.76 -15.50
N ASP A 53 -9.30 -6.05 -14.62
CA ASP A 53 -10.38 -5.16 -15.01
C ASP A 53 -9.83 -4.06 -15.94
N PRO A 54 -10.43 -3.80 -17.12
CA PRO A 54 -9.92 -2.82 -18.07
C PRO A 54 -9.74 -1.40 -17.52
N SER A 55 -10.46 -1.04 -16.45
CA SER A 55 -10.35 0.27 -15.79
C SER A 55 -9.02 0.48 -15.07
N ILE A 56 -8.38 -0.59 -14.57
CA ILE A 56 -7.13 -0.52 -13.80
C ILE A 56 -5.99 -1.40 -14.34
N ALA A 57 -6.28 -2.32 -15.27
CA ALA A 57 -5.28 -3.21 -15.85
C ALA A 57 -4.14 -2.41 -16.48
N GLY A 58 -2.89 -2.81 -16.14
CA GLY A 58 -1.67 -2.12 -16.56
C GLY A 58 -1.43 -0.76 -15.90
N ARG A 59 -2.33 -0.31 -15.01
CA ARG A 59 -2.30 0.99 -14.32
C ARG A 59 -2.35 0.85 -12.80
N ALA A 60 -2.28 -0.37 -12.29
CA ALA A 60 -2.35 -0.66 -10.87
C ALA A 60 -1.33 -1.73 -10.49
N TYR A 61 -0.84 -1.63 -9.27
CA TYR A 61 0.03 -2.62 -8.66
C TYR A 61 -0.65 -3.20 -7.42
N LEU A 62 -0.48 -4.50 -7.24
CA LEU A 62 -1.02 -5.22 -6.10
C LEU A 62 0.07 -5.44 -5.05
N VAL A 63 -0.18 -5.03 -3.81
CA VAL A 63 0.59 -5.41 -2.63
C VAL A 63 -0.26 -6.29 -1.74
N VAL A 64 0.32 -7.36 -1.21
CA VAL A 64 -0.37 -8.33 -0.36
C VAL A 64 0.42 -8.57 0.90
N ASP A 65 -0.26 -8.51 2.04
CA ASP A 65 0.29 -9.01 3.30
C ASP A 65 0.41 -10.54 3.24
N SER A 66 1.63 -11.02 3.34
CA SER A 66 2.03 -12.43 3.32
C SER A 66 2.47 -12.94 4.69
N SER A 67 2.10 -12.21 5.76
CA SER A 67 2.39 -12.59 7.14
C SER A 67 1.51 -13.76 7.61
N GLY A 68 2.13 -14.72 8.31
CA GLY A 68 1.44 -15.87 8.91
C GLY A 68 0.65 -16.68 7.88
N VAL A 69 -0.65 -16.92 8.16
CA VAL A 69 -1.54 -17.73 7.31
C VAL A 69 -1.80 -17.13 5.93
N ARG A 70 -1.58 -15.82 5.75
CA ARG A 70 -1.81 -15.12 4.48
C ARG A 70 -0.75 -15.47 3.41
N ARG A 71 0.30 -16.19 3.78
CA ARG A 71 1.29 -16.74 2.83
C ARG A 71 0.64 -17.71 1.82
N ALA A 72 -0.27 -18.56 2.29
CA ALA A 72 -0.98 -19.51 1.43
C ALA A 72 -1.84 -18.79 0.37
N PHE A 73 -2.38 -17.62 0.68
CA PHE A 73 -3.10 -16.79 -0.28
C PHE A 73 -2.18 -16.27 -1.39
N CYS A 74 -0.96 -15.84 -1.05
CA CYS A 74 0.02 -15.43 -2.06
C CYS A 74 0.42 -16.59 -2.97
N ASP A 75 0.55 -17.80 -2.41
CA ASP A 75 0.88 -19.00 -3.19
C ASP A 75 -0.27 -19.39 -4.13
N LEU A 76 -1.53 -19.18 -3.74
CA LEU A 76 -2.67 -19.30 -4.64
C LEU A 76 -2.65 -18.24 -5.74
N LEU A 77 -2.30 -16.98 -5.44
CA LEU A 77 -2.15 -15.93 -6.44
C LEU A 77 -1.05 -16.25 -7.47
N ASP A 78 0.05 -16.91 -7.08
CA ASP A 78 1.09 -17.35 -8.02
C ASP A 78 0.57 -18.32 -9.09
N THR A 79 -0.52 -19.04 -8.82
CA THR A 79 -1.15 -19.94 -9.81
C THR A 79 -2.02 -19.17 -10.82
N LYS A 80 -2.15 -17.85 -10.66
CA LYS A 80 -3.00 -16.98 -11.48
C LYS A 80 -2.12 -15.97 -12.24
N PRO A 81 -2.58 -15.46 -13.39
CA PRO A 81 -1.86 -14.45 -14.16
C PRO A 81 -2.03 -13.06 -13.52
N VAL A 82 -1.52 -12.87 -12.31
CA VAL A 82 -1.56 -11.61 -11.55
C VAL A 82 -0.17 -11.33 -11.01
N GLN A 83 0.33 -10.12 -11.23
CA GLN A 83 1.55 -9.66 -10.56
C GLN A 83 1.19 -9.07 -9.19
N HIS A 84 1.89 -9.52 -8.15
CA HIS A 84 1.74 -9.00 -6.80
C HIS A 84 3.08 -8.89 -6.09
N THR A 85 3.17 -7.88 -5.23
CA THR A 85 4.28 -7.68 -4.30
C THR A 85 3.91 -8.29 -2.96
N ARG A 86 4.78 -9.18 -2.45
CA ARG A 86 4.64 -9.80 -1.15
C ARG A 86 5.32 -8.95 -0.08
N VAL A 87 4.56 -8.55 0.94
CA VAL A 87 5.10 -7.89 2.14
C VAL A 87 4.89 -8.81 3.32
N GLN A 88 5.92 -9.00 4.14
CA GLN A 88 5.83 -9.66 5.43
C GLN A 88 6.01 -8.60 6.51
N MET A 89 4.99 -8.40 7.32
CA MET A 89 5.06 -7.52 8.47
C MET A 89 5.92 -8.20 9.54
N VAL A 90 7.09 -7.62 9.78
CA VAL A 90 7.99 -8.08 10.83
C VAL A 90 7.89 -7.18 12.05
N ALA A 91 8.29 -7.72 13.20
CA ALA A 91 8.48 -6.91 14.40
C ALA A 91 9.65 -5.92 14.18
N ARG A 92 9.63 -4.81 14.93
CA ARG A 92 10.62 -3.72 14.90
C ARG A 92 10.47 -2.80 13.68
N GLU A 93 11.47 -1.97 13.43
CA GLU A 93 11.48 -0.94 12.38
C GLU A 93 12.35 -1.34 11.17
N ASN A 94 12.77 -2.61 11.11
CA ASN A 94 13.66 -3.09 10.06
C ASN A 94 12.93 -3.19 8.72
N GLU A 95 13.70 -3.03 7.66
CA GLU A 95 13.29 -3.25 6.28
C GLU A 95 14.35 -4.08 5.58
N THR A 96 13.99 -5.29 5.15
CA THR A 96 14.96 -6.22 4.54
C THR A 96 14.38 -7.03 3.39
N GLU A 97 15.18 -7.12 2.33
CA GLU A 97 15.11 -8.07 1.22
C GLU A 97 15.30 -9.54 1.64
N THR A 98 14.34 -10.47 1.50
CA THR A 98 14.69 -11.90 1.51
C THR A 98 14.18 -12.65 0.28
N THR A 99 14.95 -13.62 -0.19
CA THR A 99 14.54 -14.52 -1.27
C THR A 99 14.44 -15.95 -0.74
N GLU A 100 13.27 -16.57 -0.91
CA GLU A 100 13.02 -17.96 -0.54
C GLU A 100 12.44 -18.70 -1.74
N ARG A 101 13.05 -19.83 -2.15
CA ARG A 101 12.59 -20.64 -3.30
C ARG A 101 12.39 -19.82 -4.59
N GLY A 102 13.28 -18.85 -4.85
CA GLY A 102 13.19 -17.96 -6.01
C GLY A 102 12.06 -16.92 -5.93
N ARG A 103 11.43 -16.75 -4.77
CA ARG A 103 10.40 -15.74 -4.51
C ARG A 103 10.93 -14.67 -3.58
N THR A 104 10.69 -13.41 -3.92
CA THR A 104 11.11 -12.25 -3.15
C THR A 104 10.05 -11.88 -2.11
N PHE A 105 10.47 -11.69 -0.86
CA PHE A 105 9.65 -11.25 0.26
C PHE A 105 10.22 -9.95 0.83
N ASN A 106 9.38 -8.92 0.89
CA ASN A 106 9.75 -7.65 1.50
C ASN A 106 9.39 -7.69 2.97
N ASN A 107 10.38 -7.76 3.85
CA ASN A 107 10.14 -7.76 5.29
C ASN A 107 10.12 -6.32 5.75
N VAL A 108 8.98 -5.85 6.26
CA VAL A 108 8.81 -4.45 6.65
C VAL A 108 8.21 -4.36 8.05
N GLY A 109 8.84 -3.55 8.89
CA GLY A 109 8.37 -3.29 10.25
C GLY A 109 6.96 -2.71 10.30
N ARG A 110 6.06 -3.30 11.09
CA ARG A 110 4.68 -2.79 11.27
C ARG A 110 4.67 -1.35 11.79
N THR A 111 5.50 -1.04 12.79
CA THR A 111 5.62 0.34 13.33
C THR A 111 6.04 1.30 12.23
N ARG A 112 7.03 0.94 11.41
CA ARG A 112 7.56 1.78 10.33
C ARG A 112 6.49 2.17 9.32
N ILE A 113 5.71 1.21 8.81
CA ILE A 113 4.69 1.50 7.79
C ILE A 113 3.52 2.32 8.36
N LEU A 114 3.14 2.09 9.62
CA LEU A 114 2.07 2.86 10.28
C LEU A 114 2.54 4.28 10.64
N SER A 115 3.78 4.45 11.09
CA SER A 115 4.39 5.76 11.30
C SER A 115 4.50 6.55 9.99
N ALA A 116 4.90 5.88 8.89
CA ALA A 116 4.95 6.50 7.56
C ALA A 116 3.57 6.94 7.09
N LEU A 117 2.53 6.11 7.32
CA LEU A 117 1.14 6.47 7.03
C LEU A 117 0.70 7.71 7.81
N ASN A 118 0.94 7.72 9.12
CA ASN A 118 0.60 8.84 9.97
C ASN A 118 1.28 10.14 9.51
N TRP A 119 2.59 10.07 9.24
CA TRP A 119 3.36 11.20 8.72
C TRP A 119 2.83 11.70 7.38
N ALA A 120 2.52 10.81 6.44
CA ALA A 120 2.04 11.17 5.11
C ALA A 120 0.67 11.87 5.17
N ILE A 121 -0.22 11.44 6.07
CA ILE A 121 -1.51 12.10 6.29
C ILE A 121 -1.29 13.49 6.90
N HIS A 122 -0.47 13.61 7.95
CA HIS A 122 -0.22 14.88 8.63
C HIS A 122 0.45 15.95 7.75
N THR A 123 1.36 15.54 6.87
CA THR A 123 2.07 16.45 5.96
C THR A 123 1.31 16.76 4.66
N GLY A 124 0.15 16.11 4.45
CA GLY A 124 -0.60 16.20 3.20
C GLY A 124 0.12 15.54 2.02
N ASP A 125 1.06 14.64 2.27
CA ASP A 125 1.70 13.78 1.26
C ASP A 125 0.81 12.60 0.86
N LEU A 126 -0.24 12.32 1.64
CA LEU A 126 -1.33 11.41 1.32
C LEU A 126 -2.66 12.06 1.73
N SER A 127 -3.58 12.21 0.77
CA SER A 127 -4.96 12.59 1.05
C SER A 127 -5.88 11.37 1.07
N ILE A 128 -6.99 11.50 1.80
CA ILE A 128 -8.06 10.49 1.81
C ILE A 128 -9.23 11.11 1.05
N GLY A 129 -9.59 10.50 -0.09
CA GLY A 129 -10.71 10.92 -0.92
C GLY A 129 -12.06 10.60 -0.26
N ASN A 130 -13.13 10.98 -0.94
CA ASN A 130 -14.48 10.73 -0.48
C ASN A 130 -15.05 9.46 -1.12
N PHE A 131 -15.14 8.37 -0.34
CA PHE A 131 -15.69 7.08 -0.77
C PHE A 131 -16.62 6.51 0.32
N ALA A 132 -17.42 5.50 -0.04
CA ALA A 132 -18.49 4.96 0.81
C ALA A 132 -18.02 4.56 2.22
N ASP A 133 -16.89 3.83 2.31
CA ASP A 133 -16.35 3.30 3.56
C ASP A 133 -15.42 4.29 4.31
N LEU A 134 -15.45 5.58 3.99
CA LEU A 134 -14.60 6.59 4.62
C LEU A 134 -14.76 6.65 6.15
N GLY A 135 -15.99 6.53 6.66
CA GLY A 135 -16.27 6.55 8.09
C GLY A 135 -15.59 5.40 8.83
N LEU A 136 -15.61 4.20 8.24
CA LEU A 136 -14.96 3.02 8.80
C LEU A 136 -13.44 3.16 8.76
N MET A 137 -12.89 3.70 7.68
CA MET A 137 -11.45 3.99 7.59
C MET A 137 -11.01 4.95 8.70
N ARG A 138 -11.76 6.04 8.93
CA ARG A 138 -11.47 7.00 9.99
C ARG A 138 -11.44 6.35 11.36
N GLN A 139 -12.47 5.55 11.67
CA GLN A 139 -12.54 4.84 12.94
C GLN A 139 -11.33 3.91 13.15
N GLU A 140 -10.87 3.23 12.10
CA GLU A 140 -9.67 2.39 12.20
C GLU A 140 -8.40 3.21 12.40
N LEU A 141 -8.22 4.32 11.69
CA LEU A 141 -7.07 5.20 11.86
C LEU A 141 -7.02 5.81 13.27
N GLU A 142 -8.17 6.20 13.82
CA GLU A 142 -8.30 6.74 15.19
C GLU A 142 -8.09 5.67 16.27
N SER A 143 -8.21 4.38 15.93
CA SER A 143 -8.04 3.28 16.89
C SER A 143 -6.59 2.91 17.19
N PHE A 144 -5.62 3.54 16.54
CA PHE A 144 -4.20 3.30 16.81
C PHE A 144 -3.71 4.16 17.96
N GLU A 145 -3.08 3.52 18.93
CA GLU A 145 -2.39 4.14 20.05
C GLU A 145 -0.88 3.91 19.90
N ALA A 146 -0.11 4.97 20.15
CA ALA A 146 1.34 4.89 20.20
C ALA A 146 1.79 4.84 21.66
N ASP A 147 2.43 3.74 22.04
CA ASP A 147 3.07 3.57 23.33
C ASP A 147 4.58 3.72 23.20
N VAL A 148 5.21 4.37 24.17
CA VAL A 148 6.67 4.53 24.23
C VAL A 148 7.19 3.62 25.33
N GLY A 149 7.76 2.49 24.92
CA GLY A 149 8.31 1.53 25.87
C GLY A 149 9.52 2.08 26.62
N SER A 150 9.85 1.48 27.76
CA SER A 150 10.97 1.85 28.65
C SER A 150 12.35 1.91 27.98
N SER A 151 12.51 1.30 26.79
CA SER A 151 13.71 1.37 25.96
C SER A 151 13.77 2.58 25.01
N GLY A 152 12.80 3.50 25.10
CA GLY A 152 12.64 4.65 24.18
C GLY A 152 12.09 4.27 22.80
N ARG A 153 11.66 3.02 22.62
CA ARG A 153 11.10 2.53 21.36
C ARG A 153 9.61 2.77 21.28
N VAL A 154 9.17 3.30 20.14
CA VAL A 154 7.75 3.50 19.84
C VAL A 154 7.14 2.17 19.39
N ARG A 155 6.02 1.80 20.02
CA ARG A 155 5.18 0.68 19.64
C ARG A 155 3.84 1.25 19.23
N ILE A 156 3.45 1.01 17.98
CA ILE A 156 2.12 1.38 17.51
C ILE A 156 1.26 0.13 17.59
N GLU A 157 0.29 0.14 18.49
CA GLU A 157 -0.72 -0.90 18.62
C GLU A 157 -2.07 -0.34 18.24
N GLY A 158 -2.88 -1.15 17.59
CA GLY A 158 -4.19 -0.71 17.14
C GLY A 158 -4.94 -1.86 16.51
N GLY A 159 -6.25 -1.70 16.54
CA GLY A 159 -7.24 -2.73 16.30
C GLY A 159 -8.47 -2.43 17.13
N THR A 160 -9.63 -2.36 16.50
CA THR A 160 -10.88 -2.15 17.23
C THR A 160 -11.23 -3.42 18.03
N LYS A 161 -12.00 -3.29 19.12
CA LYS A 161 -12.57 -4.43 19.85
C LYS A 161 -13.37 -5.42 18.97
N PHE A 162 -13.77 -4.99 17.76
CA PHE A 162 -14.66 -5.72 16.85
C PHE A 162 -14.04 -6.05 15.48
N GLY A 163 -12.77 -5.71 15.23
CA GLY A 163 -12.18 -5.93 13.91
C GLY A 163 -10.71 -5.53 13.82
N HIS A 164 -9.94 -6.36 13.11
CA HIS A 164 -8.57 -6.03 12.71
C HIS A 164 -8.56 -4.69 11.96
N ALA A 165 -7.56 -3.84 12.23
CA ALA A 165 -7.33 -2.56 11.56
C ALA A 165 -6.80 -2.77 10.12
N ASP A 166 -7.52 -3.56 9.34
CA ASP A 166 -7.10 -4.04 8.03
C ASP A 166 -7.13 -2.93 6.96
N LEU A 167 -7.98 -1.89 7.06
CA LEU A 167 -7.95 -0.75 6.12
C LEU A 167 -6.70 0.08 6.31
N ALA A 168 -6.42 0.43 7.57
CA ALA A 168 -5.24 1.22 7.88
C ALA A 168 -3.95 0.48 7.48
N VAL A 169 -3.89 -0.83 7.73
CA VAL A 169 -2.75 -1.65 7.26
C VAL A 169 -2.71 -1.71 5.73
N SER A 170 -3.84 -1.87 5.05
CA SER A 170 -3.89 -1.85 3.58
C SER A 170 -3.42 -0.50 3.01
N ALA A 171 -3.80 0.61 3.65
CA ALA A 171 -3.33 1.96 3.34
C ALA A 171 -1.84 2.14 3.56
N ALA A 172 -1.30 1.62 4.66
CA ALA A 172 0.13 1.64 4.94
C ALA A 172 0.94 0.83 3.91
N LEU A 173 0.42 -0.34 3.49
CA LEU A 173 1.06 -1.17 2.47
C LEU A 173 1.02 -0.51 1.08
N ALA A 174 -0.12 0.06 0.70
CA ALA A 174 -0.24 0.83 -0.54
C ALA A 174 0.64 2.09 -0.51
N LEU A 175 0.80 2.71 0.67
CA LEU A 175 1.75 3.79 0.91
C LEU A 175 3.18 3.34 0.58
N TRP A 176 3.59 2.29 1.29
CA TRP A 176 4.92 1.69 1.17
C TRP A 176 5.25 1.31 -0.27
N LEU A 177 4.36 0.60 -0.98
CA LEU A 177 4.62 0.15 -2.34
C LEU A 177 4.89 1.31 -3.32
N SER A 178 4.15 2.41 -3.19
CA SER A 178 4.38 3.62 -4.01
C SER A 178 5.72 4.30 -3.68
N ASP A 179 6.16 4.29 -2.42
CA ASP A 179 7.46 4.85 -2.06
C ASP A 179 8.61 4.01 -2.57
N HIS A 180 8.42 2.69 -2.68
CA HIS A 180 9.48 1.76 -3.06
C HIS A 180 9.55 1.57 -4.58
N ARG A 181 10.33 2.44 -5.23
CA ARG A 181 10.57 2.41 -6.68
C ARG A 181 11.30 1.15 -7.17
N SER A 182 11.98 0.43 -6.30
CA SER A 182 12.73 -0.79 -6.62
C SER A 182 11.83 -2.01 -6.86
N VAL A 183 10.57 -1.98 -6.40
CA VAL A 183 9.67 -3.14 -6.52
C VAL A 183 8.89 -3.18 -7.84
N GLY A 184 9.34 -2.42 -8.85
CA GLY A 184 8.75 -2.41 -10.19
C GLY A 184 7.38 -1.73 -10.28
N ALA A 185 6.93 -1.06 -9.22
CA ALA A 185 5.66 -0.34 -9.15
C ALA A 185 5.73 1.02 -9.87
N HIS A 186 5.91 1.02 -11.20
CA HIS A 186 5.92 2.23 -12.03
C HIS A 186 5.02 2.09 -13.27
N ILE A 187 3.95 2.90 -13.34
CA ILE A 187 2.94 2.81 -14.41
C ILE A 187 3.44 3.42 -15.73
N GLY A 188 4.44 4.31 -15.68
CA GLY A 188 4.99 4.98 -16.86
C GLY A 188 6.20 5.86 -16.58
N GLN A 189 7.05 6.01 -17.59
CA GLN A 189 8.26 6.84 -17.60
C GLN A 189 8.20 7.58 -18.92
N VAL A 190 8.23 8.91 -18.85
CA VAL A 190 8.35 9.75 -20.03
C VAL A 190 9.74 10.37 -19.99
N PRO A 191 10.51 10.31 -21.10
CA PRO A 191 11.74 11.09 -21.18
C PRO A 191 11.37 12.57 -21.05
N LEU A 192 12.04 13.27 -20.14
CA LEU A 192 11.93 14.72 -20.04
C LEU A 192 12.38 15.28 -21.40
N LYS A 193 11.52 16.05 -22.07
CA LYS A 193 11.89 16.74 -23.31
C LYS A 193 12.77 17.94 -22.92
N GLY A 194 14.06 17.69 -22.75
CA GLY A 194 15.05 18.76 -22.74
C GLY A 194 15.18 19.34 -24.15
N TYR A 195 14.97 20.64 -24.30
CA TYR A 195 15.61 21.39 -25.38
C TYR A 195 17.11 21.45 -25.03
N TRP A 196 17.95 20.91 -25.91
CA TRP A 196 19.39 21.13 -25.90
C TRP A 196 19.72 22.43 -26.64
#